data_AF-F0G0U1-F1
#
_entry.id   AF-F0G0U1-F1
#
_cell.length_a   1.000
_cell.length_b   1.000
_cell.length_c   1.000
_cell.angle_alpha   90.00
_cell.angle_beta   90.00
_cell.angle_gamma   90.00
#
_symmetry.space_group_name_H-M   'P 1'
#
loop_
_entity.id
_entity.type
_entity.pdbx_description
1 polymer ?
#
loop_
_entity_poly.entity_id
_entity_poly.type
_entity_poly.pdbx_seq_one_letter_code
_entity_poly.pdbx_strand_id
1 'polypeptide(L)'
;AARLRGNPAALAEIRKMRPWLASLVVETYDSLSAGLQTEYGTEAQLQNVFLKKKGGRVIGLETLAEQMRAFTGLTLAEQREMLAQDMVQTPAQNADDIKSLHRLWRIGDADAIAAWAVAKSERLARSKALSASIDNKILYDRNRRFVARMTAIAAPNRPLFVAIGALHLGGPRGVLELLRQQGYSVDAN
;
A
#
# COMPACT_ATOMS: atom_id res chain seq x y z
N ALA A 1 -3.03 18.36 16.24
CA ALA A 1 -2.36 17.07 15.97
C ALA A 1 -0.85 17.30 15.80
N ALA A 2 0.01 16.39 16.26
CA ALA A 2 1.47 16.61 16.30
C ALA A 2 2.12 16.66 14.90
N ARG A 3 1.62 15.84 13.98
CA ARG A 3 2.16 15.63 12.62
C ARG A 3 2.20 16.87 11.72
N LEU A 4 1.25 17.80 11.89
CA LEU A 4 1.13 19.02 11.07
C LEU A 4 1.35 20.32 11.86
N ARG A 5 1.95 20.26 13.07
CA ARG A 5 2.16 21.47 13.89
C ARG A 5 3.01 22.53 13.18
N GLY A 6 3.93 22.12 12.31
CA GLY A 6 4.77 23.03 11.52
C GLY A 6 4.11 23.57 10.24
N ASN A 7 2.89 23.15 9.90
CA ASN A 7 2.20 23.55 8.68
C ASN A 7 0.70 23.84 8.92
N PRO A 8 0.37 25.00 9.51
CA PRO A 8 -1.01 25.35 9.86
C PRO A 8 -1.93 25.50 8.64
N ALA A 9 -1.39 25.93 7.49
CA ALA A 9 -2.15 26.03 6.24
C ALA A 9 -2.59 24.64 5.74
N ALA A 10 -1.67 23.67 5.68
CA ALA A 10 -2.02 22.29 5.32
C ALA A 10 -3.04 21.68 6.30
N LEU A 11 -2.89 21.95 7.60
CA LEU A 11 -3.85 21.50 8.61
C LEU A 11 -5.26 22.09 8.38
N ALA A 12 -5.36 23.37 7.97
CA ALA A 12 -6.63 24.01 7.67
C ALA A 12 -7.33 23.38 6.44
N GLU A 13 -6.57 23.01 5.41
CA GLU A 13 -7.11 22.33 4.23
C GLU A 13 -7.53 20.90 4.51
N ILE A 14 -6.72 20.13 5.23
CA ILE A 14 -7.03 18.74 5.61
C ILE A 14 -8.31 18.65 6.45
N ARG A 15 -8.62 19.66 7.28
CA ARG A 15 -9.86 19.73 8.06
C ARG A 15 -11.13 19.80 7.21
N LYS A 16 -11.05 20.25 5.96
CA LYS A 16 -12.19 20.35 5.03
C LYS A 16 -12.40 19.06 4.23
N MET A 17 -11.45 18.13 4.28
CA MET A 17 -11.49 16.89 3.50
C MET A 17 -12.30 15.80 4.20
N ARG A 18 -12.82 14.85 3.40
CA ARG A 18 -13.29 13.58 3.96
C ARG A 18 -12.11 12.86 4.65
N PRO A 19 -12.32 12.13 5.77
CA PRO A 19 -11.20 11.61 6.54
C PRO A 19 -10.29 10.64 5.76
N TRP A 20 -10.84 9.88 4.80
CA TRP A 20 -10.03 9.03 3.93
C TRP A 20 -9.07 9.82 3.03
N LEU A 21 -9.51 10.96 2.49
CA LEU A 21 -8.69 11.80 1.63
C LEU A 21 -7.64 12.54 2.45
N ALA A 22 -8.04 13.02 3.63
CA ALA A 22 -7.13 13.61 4.61
C ALA A 22 -5.95 12.67 4.94
N SER A 23 -6.23 11.39 5.18
CA SER A 23 -5.22 10.36 5.45
C SER A 23 -4.21 10.22 4.31
N LEU A 24 -4.67 10.06 3.06
CA LEU A 24 -3.79 9.97 1.89
C LEU A 24 -2.91 11.22 1.70
N VAL A 25 -3.46 12.41 1.95
CA VAL A 25 -2.73 13.67 1.84
C VAL A 25 -1.67 13.79 2.93
N VAL A 26 -1.98 13.38 4.17
CA VAL A 26 -1.00 13.35 5.28
C VAL A 26 0.17 12.44 4.92
N GLU A 27 -0.11 11.20 4.49
CA GLU A 27 0.91 10.23 4.10
C GLU A 27 1.78 10.73 2.92
N THR A 28 1.19 11.48 1.99
CA THR A 28 1.92 12.12 0.90
C THR A 28 2.89 13.18 1.42
N TYR A 29 2.43 14.06 2.32
CA TYR A 29 3.31 15.07 2.93
C TYR A 29 4.46 14.44 3.71
N ASP A 30 4.20 13.34 4.40
CA ASP A 30 5.20 12.60 5.14
C ASP A 30 6.28 12.01 4.25
N SER A 31 5.89 11.42 3.13
CA SER A 31 6.80 10.87 2.13
C SER A 31 7.69 11.96 1.54
N LEU A 32 7.09 13.10 1.14
CA LEU A 32 7.81 14.26 0.62
C LEU A 32 8.78 14.83 1.67
N SER A 33 8.35 14.92 2.93
CA SER A 33 9.18 15.41 4.04
C SER A 33 10.36 14.48 4.34
N ALA A 34 10.25 13.19 3.99
CA ALA A 34 11.34 12.22 4.07
C ALA A 34 12.27 12.24 2.84
N GLY A 35 12.06 13.15 1.89
CA GLY A 35 12.85 13.26 0.66
C GLY A 35 12.48 12.25 -0.42
N LEU A 36 11.35 11.54 -0.27
CA LEU A 36 10.83 10.68 -1.32
C LEU A 36 10.18 11.53 -2.41
N GLN A 37 10.52 11.22 -3.65
CA GLN A 37 10.10 11.96 -4.84
C GLN A 37 9.27 11.05 -5.74
N THR A 38 8.02 11.44 -5.99
CA THR A 38 7.04 10.63 -6.73
C THR A 38 7.49 10.33 -8.16
N GLU A 39 8.24 11.24 -8.79
CA GLU A 39 8.79 11.13 -10.14
C GLU A 39 9.81 9.99 -10.29
N TYR A 40 10.46 9.58 -9.19
CA TYR A 40 11.36 8.43 -9.15
C TYR A 40 10.67 7.13 -8.69
N GLY A 41 9.34 7.12 -8.63
CA GLY A 41 8.56 5.93 -8.27
C GLY A 41 8.79 4.76 -9.24
N THR A 42 8.79 3.54 -8.69
CA THR A 42 9.05 2.30 -9.44
C THR A 42 8.07 2.06 -10.59
N GLU A 43 6.81 2.46 -10.43
CA GLU A 43 5.76 2.27 -11.44
C GLU A 43 6.12 2.97 -12.76
N ALA A 44 6.45 4.26 -12.72
CA ALA A 44 6.80 5.02 -13.91
C ALA A 44 8.04 4.44 -14.60
N GLN A 45 9.04 4.01 -13.83
CA GLN A 45 10.25 3.39 -14.35
C GLN A 45 9.95 2.05 -15.03
N LEU A 46 9.17 1.17 -14.38
CA LEU A 46 8.76 -0.12 -14.93
C LEU A 46 7.91 0.06 -16.20
N GLN A 47 6.92 0.94 -16.16
CA GLN A 47 6.07 1.24 -17.31
C GLN A 47 6.92 1.75 -18.49
N ASN A 48 7.87 2.66 -18.24
CA ASN A 48 8.78 3.17 -19.28
C ASN A 48 9.66 2.07 -19.88
N VAL A 49 10.12 1.09 -19.08
CA VAL A 49 10.91 -0.05 -19.58
C VAL A 49 10.04 -0.99 -20.41
N PHE A 50 8.85 -1.35 -19.93
CA PHE A 50 7.99 -2.33 -20.61
C PHE A 50 7.36 -1.79 -21.89
N LEU A 51 6.94 -0.51 -21.92
CA LEU A 51 6.35 0.09 -23.11
C LEU A 51 7.36 0.27 -24.25
N LYS A 52 8.66 0.34 -23.96
CA LYS A 52 9.72 0.39 -24.99
C LYS A 52 10.01 -0.97 -25.63
N LYS A 53 9.58 -2.09 -25.03
CA LYS A 53 9.78 -3.42 -25.62
C LYS A 53 8.83 -3.61 -26.80
N LYS A 54 9.32 -4.20 -27.89
CA LYS A 54 8.48 -4.55 -29.05
C LYS A 54 7.37 -5.51 -28.60
N GLY A 55 6.11 -5.10 -28.76
CA GLY A 55 4.95 -5.87 -28.29
C GLY A 55 4.68 -5.78 -26.78
N GLY A 56 5.32 -4.85 -26.08
CA GLY A 56 5.06 -4.58 -24.66
C GLY A 56 3.61 -4.18 -24.42
N ARG A 57 2.90 -4.97 -23.61
CA ARG A 57 1.50 -4.70 -23.23
C ARG A 57 1.40 -4.63 -21.72
N VAL A 58 0.91 -3.51 -21.22
CA VAL A 58 0.59 -3.31 -19.80
C VAL A 58 -0.90 -3.58 -19.59
N ILE A 59 -1.22 -4.38 -18.57
CA ILE A 59 -2.59 -4.70 -18.18
C ILE A 59 -2.71 -4.38 -16.70
N GLY A 60 -3.68 -3.55 -16.32
CA GLY A 60 -3.94 -3.25 -14.91
C GLY A 60 -4.61 -4.43 -14.22
N LEU A 61 -4.07 -4.85 -13.07
CA LEU A 61 -4.76 -5.76 -12.14
C LEU A 61 -5.83 -5.05 -11.32
N GLU A 62 -5.83 -3.72 -11.31
CA GLU A 62 -6.79 -2.86 -10.65
C GLU A 62 -7.04 -1.62 -11.49
N THR A 63 -8.28 -1.12 -11.50
CA THR A 63 -8.61 0.18 -12.08
C THR A 63 -8.51 1.28 -11.02
N LEU A 64 -8.29 2.53 -11.42
CA LEU A 64 -8.31 3.66 -10.50
C LEU A 64 -9.61 3.70 -9.67
N ALA A 65 -10.76 3.45 -10.30
CA ALA A 65 -12.05 3.46 -9.61
C ALA A 65 -12.13 2.35 -8.54
N GLU A 66 -11.54 1.18 -8.76
CA GLU A 66 -11.47 0.10 -7.77
C GLU A 66 -10.55 0.44 -6.60
N GLN A 67 -9.39 1.01 -6.89
CA GLN A 67 -8.47 1.48 -5.86
C GLN A 67 -9.13 2.56 -5.00
N MET A 68 -9.77 3.55 -5.62
CA MET A 68 -10.48 4.62 -4.90
C MET A 68 -11.65 4.08 -4.05
N ARG A 69 -12.37 3.05 -4.54
CA ARG A 69 -13.46 2.41 -3.78
C ARG A 69 -12.97 1.72 -2.51
N ALA A 70 -11.72 1.25 -2.46
CA ALA A 70 -11.16 0.66 -1.24
C ALA A 70 -11.15 1.67 -0.07
N PHE A 71 -10.96 2.96 -0.35
CA PHE A 71 -10.96 4.04 0.64
C PHE A 71 -12.33 4.71 0.80
N THR A 72 -13.03 4.98 -0.30
CA THR A 72 -14.31 5.69 -0.26
C THR A 72 -15.44 4.81 0.28
N GLY A 73 -15.31 3.48 0.19
CA GLY A 73 -16.22 2.48 0.75
C GLY A 73 -16.00 2.16 2.23
N LEU A 74 -14.97 2.73 2.87
CA LEU A 74 -14.83 2.68 4.32
C LEU A 74 -15.98 3.43 4.99
N THR A 75 -16.54 2.84 6.05
CA THR A 75 -17.50 3.51 6.94
C THR A 75 -16.87 4.75 7.57
N LEU A 76 -17.67 5.71 8.03
CA LEU A 76 -17.14 6.91 8.66
C LEU A 76 -16.28 6.60 9.91
N ALA A 77 -16.63 5.54 10.66
CA ALA A 77 -15.83 5.08 11.79
C ALA A 77 -14.44 4.58 11.35
N GLU A 78 -14.38 3.76 10.30
CA GLU A 78 -13.12 3.28 9.71
C GLU A 78 -12.28 4.44 9.13
N GLN A 79 -12.89 5.38 8.42
CA GLN A 79 -12.14 6.53 7.87
C GLN A 79 -11.56 7.40 8.99
N ARG A 80 -12.28 7.56 10.11
CA ARG A 80 -11.79 8.29 11.29
C ARG A 80 -10.67 7.55 12.02
N GLU A 81 -10.80 6.23 12.13
CA GLU A 81 -9.74 5.37 12.69
C GLU A 81 -8.46 5.47 11.85
N MET A 82 -8.58 5.30 10.53
CA MET A 82 -7.45 5.42 9.60
C MET A 82 -6.74 6.78 9.74
N LEU A 83 -7.49 7.88 9.66
CA LEU A 83 -6.92 9.21 9.86
C LEU A 83 -6.31 9.39 11.27
N ALA A 84 -6.91 8.79 12.30
CA ALA A 84 -6.38 8.86 13.65
C ALA A 84 -5.04 8.14 13.79
N GLN A 85 -4.86 7.00 13.12
CA GLN A 85 -3.60 6.26 13.07
C GLN A 85 -2.49 7.08 12.40
N ASP A 86 -2.78 7.78 11.32
CA ASP A 86 -1.79 8.64 10.67
C ASP A 86 -1.42 9.83 11.56
N MET A 87 -2.41 10.47 12.18
CA MET A 87 -2.21 11.73 12.90
C MET A 87 -1.62 11.58 14.31
N VAL A 88 -1.59 10.37 14.88
CA VAL A 88 -1.12 10.14 16.26
C VAL A 88 0.40 10.22 16.39
N GLN A 89 1.14 9.88 15.33
CA GLN A 89 2.60 9.87 15.38
C GLN A 89 3.19 11.28 15.37
N THR A 90 4.36 11.42 15.98
CA THR A 90 5.22 12.59 15.79
C THR A 90 5.93 12.52 14.43
N PRO A 91 6.41 13.66 13.89
CA PRO A 91 7.22 13.66 12.67
C PRO A 91 8.45 12.73 12.75
N ALA A 92 9.11 12.66 13.91
CA ALA A 92 10.28 11.79 14.13
C ALA A 92 9.91 10.30 14.05
N GLN A 93 8.85 9.88 14.76
CA GLN A 93 8.37 8.50 14.71
C GLN A 93 7.99 8.07 13.29
N ASN A 94 7.36 8.97 12.53
CA ASN A 94 7.02 8.70 11.15
C ASN A 94 8.25 8.60 10.24
N ALA A 95 9.24 9.48 10.41
CA ALA A 95 10.49 9.42 9.65
C ALA A 95 11.23 8.09 9.89
N ASP A 96 11.21 7.59 11.12
CA ASP A 96 11.81 6.29 11.47
C ASP A 96 11.04 5.12 10.84
N ASP A 97 9.70 5.19 10.81
CA ASP A 97 8.86 4.22 10.11
C ASP A 97 9.19 4.18 8.60
N ILE A 98 9.34 5.34 7.94
CA ILE A 98 9.71 5.42 6.51
C ILE A 98 11.10 4.82 6.26
N LYS A 99 12.10 5.16 7.09
CA LYS A 99 13.46 4.60 6.98
C LYS A 99 13.48 3.08 7.16
N SER A 100 12.67 2.58 8.09
CA SER A 100 12.55 1.15 8.37
C SER A 100 11.93 0.43 7.17
N LEU A 101 10.81 0.94 6.65
CA LEU A 101 10.15 0.38 5.48
C LEU A 101 11.06 0.42 4.25
N HIS A 102 11.78 1.51 4.02
CA HIS A 102 12.74 1.60 2.91
C HIS A 102 13.87 0.57 3.04
N ARG A 103 14.40 0.34 4.25
CA ARG A 103 15.41 -0.71 4.48
C ARG A 103 14.87 -2.09 4.16
N LEU A 104 13.68 -2.43 4.66
CA LEU A 104 13.03 -3.72 4.40
C LEU A 104 12.75 -3.91 2.91
N TRP A 105 12.25 -2.87 2.24
CA TRP A 105 12.03 -2.86 0.80
C TRP A 105 13.31 -3.16 0.00
N ARG A 106 14.46 -2.57 0.37
CA ARG A 106 15.73 -2.86 -0.30
C ARG A 106 16.24 -4.29 -0.06
N ILE A 107 15.89 -4.92 1.07
CA ILE A 107 16.26 -6.31 1.36
C ILE A 107 15.42 -7.26 0.50
N GLY A 108 14.20 -6.86 0.13
CA GLY A 108 13.29 -7.68 -0.67
C GLY A 108 12.56 -8.77 0.13
N ASP A 109 12.61 -8.71 1.46
CA ASP A 109 11.89 -9.65 2.32
C ASP A 109 10.43 -9.24 2.48
N ALA A 110 9.56 -9.86 1.69
CA ALA A 110 8.14 -9.58 1.68
C ALA A 110 7.45 -9.89 3.03
N ASP A 111 7.88 -10.94 3.73
CA ASP A 111 7.29 -11.34 5.00
C ASP A 111 7.71 -10.39 6.13
N ALA A 112 8.96 -9.90 6.11
CA ALA A 112 9.40 -8.86 7.03
C ALA A 112 8.65 -7.54 6.84
N ILE A 113 8.35 -7.15 5.58
CA ILE A 113 7.50 -5.98 5.28
C ILE A 113 6.08 -6.18 5.82
N ALA A 114 5.50 -7.37 5.63
CA ALA A 114 4.17 -7.69 6.13
C ALA A 114 4.11 -7.66 7.66
N ALA A 115 5.11 -8.24 8.34
CA ALA A 115 5.22 -8.23 9.80
C ALA A 115 5.37 -6.80 10.35
N TRP A 116 6.19 -5.96 9.71
CA TRP A 116 6.33 -4.56 10.07
C TRP A 116 5.00 -3.80 9.94
N ALA A 117 4.24 -4.05 8.86
CA ALA A 117 2.96 -3.39 8.64
C ALA A 117 1.90 -3.78 9.69
N VAL A 118 1.84 -5.07 10.05
CA VAL A 118 0.97 -5.57 11.13
C VAL A 118 1.35 -4.91 12.46
N ALA A 119 2.63 -4.91 12.83
CA ALA A 119 3.10 -4.30 14.06
C ALA A 119 2.79 -2.79 14.12
N LYS A 120 2.92 -2.08 13.00
CA LYS A 120 2.54 -0.67 12.91
C LYS A 120 1.03 -0.47 13.09
N SER A 121 0.20 -1.25 12.38
CA SER A 121 -1.28 -1.21 12.50
C SER A 121 -1.70 -1.46 13.95
N GLU A 122 -1.18 -2.51 14.60
CA GLU A 122 -1.49 -2.83 15.99
C GLU A 122 -1.06 -1.76 17.00
N ARG A 123 0.13 -1.17 16.80
CA ARG A 123 0.67 -0.10 17.65
C ARG A 123 -0.14 1.19 17.56
N LEU A 124 -0.67 1.51 16.37
CA LEU A 124 -1.36 2.77 16.11
C LEU A 124 -2.88 2.68 16.31
N ALA A 125 -3.44 1.46 16.24
CA ALA A 125 -4.87 1.24 16.33
C ALA A 125 -5.45 1.73 17.66
N ARG A 126 -6.49 2.57 17.58
CA ARG A 126 -7.35 2.85 18.73
C ARG A 126 -8.43 1.79 18.88
N SER A 127 -8.83 1.17 17.77
CA SER A 127 -9.73 0.02 17.74
C SER A 127 -9.17 -1.07 16.83
N LYS A 128 -8.77 -2.20 17.44
CA LYS A 128 -8.25 -3.37 16.71
C LYS A 128 -9.24 -3.88 15.66
N ALA A 129 -10.53 -3.89 15.99
CA ALA A 129 -11.58 -4.35 15.07
C ALA A 129 -11.72 -3.43 13.85
N LEU A 130 -11.70 -2.10 14.05
CA LEU A 130 -11.75 -1.16 12.94
C LEU A 130 -10.47 -1.23 12.10
N SER A 131 -9.30 -1.30 12.72
CA SER A 131 -8.01 -1.44 12.03
C SER A 131 -7.98 -2.69 11.16
N ALA A 132 -8.38 -3.84 11.70
CA ALA A 132 -8.44 -5.09 10.95
C ALA A 132 -9.44 -5.02 9.77
N SER A 133 -10.57 -4.32 9.94
CA SER A 133 -11.55 -4.12 8.87
C SER A 133 -11.01 -3.20 7.76
N ILE A 134 -10.27 -2.15 8.13
CA ILE A 134 -9.56 -1.27 7.19
C ILE A 134 -8.55 -2.09 6.39
N ASP A 135 -7.63 -2.79 7.07
CA ASP A 135 -6.59 -3.62 6.44
C ASP A 135 -7.20 -4.65 5.48
N ASN A 136 -8.35 -5.25 5.87
CA ASN A 136 -9.07 -6.15 4.97
C ASN A 136 -9.50 -5.48 3.66
N LYS A 137 -10.12 -4.29 3.74
CA LYS A 137 -10.65 -3.58 2.55
C LYS A 137 -9.56 -2.96 1.69
N ILE A 138 -8.53 -2.35 2.32
CA ILE A 138 -7.49 -1.61 1.60
C ILE A 138 -6.32 -2.46 1.15
N LEU A 139 -6.19 -3.70 1.66
CA LEU A 139 -5.09 -4.61 1.34
C LEU A 139 -5.57 -6.01 0.96
N TYR A 140 -6.17 -6.76 1.89
CA TYR A 140 -6.34 -8.20 1.69
C TYR A 140 -7.42 -8.57 0.65
N ASP A 141 -8.51 -7.81 0.55
CA ASP A 141 -9.52 -7.97 -0.49
C ASP A 141 -8.90 -7.75 -1.88
N ARG A 142 -7.97 -6.79 -1.97
CA ARG A 142 -7.24 -6.47 -3.21
C ARG A 142 -6.28 -7.59 -3.58
N ASN A 143 -5.55 -8.16 -2.61
CA ASN A 143 -4.67 -9.32 -2.83
C ASN A 143 -5.42 -10.47 -3.50
N ARG A 144 -6.62 -10.80 -3.00
CA ARG A 144 -7.46 -11.87 -3.57
C ARG A 144 -7.89 -11.55 -5.01
N ARG A 145 -8.26 -10.30 -5.30
CA ARG A 145 -8.56 -9.86 -6.68
C ARG A 145 -7.33 -9.93 -7.59
N PHE A 146 -6.17 -9.53 -7.10
CA PHE A 146 -4.93 -9.53 -7.87
C PHE A 146 -4.57 -10.96 -8.28
N VAL A 147 -4.59 -11.90 -7.33
CA VAL A 147 -4.32 -13.31 -7.59
C VAL A 147 -5.30 -13.86 -8.62
N ALA A 148 -6.62 -13.67 -8.41
CA ALA A 148 -7.62 -14.15 -9.37
C ALA A 148 -7.42 -13.58 -10.79
N ARG A 149 -7.07 -12.30 -10.91
CA ARG A 149 -6.86 -11.66 -12.22
C ARG A 149 -5.56 -12.09 -12.88
N MET A 150 -4.46 -12.16 -12.13
CA MET A 150 -3.16 -12.55 -12.70
C MET A 150 -3.18 -14.02 -13.14
N THR A 151 -3.83 -14.91 -12.38
CA THR A 151 -3.93 -16.33 -12.77
C THR A 151 -4.87 -16.53 -13.96
N ALA A 152 -5.94 -15.73 -14.08
CA ALA A 152 -6.80 -15.73 -15.27
C ALA A 152 -6.09 -15.23 -16.54
N ILE A 153 -5.06 -14.38 -16.40
CA ILE A 153 -4.24 -13.89 -17.52
C ILE A 153 -3.10 -14.89 -17.85
N ALA A 154 -2.65 -15.65 -16.86
CA ALA A 154 -1.54 -16.60 -17.00
C ALA A 154 -1.92 -17.71 -18.00
N ALA A 155 -0.98 -18.08 -18.85
CA ALA A 155 -1.16 -19.15 -19.82
C ALA A 155 0.15 -19.91 -20.05
N PRO A 156 0.08 -21.20 -20.43
CA PRO A 156 1.27 -21.96 -20.82
C PRO A 156 2.09 -21.21 -21.86
N ASN A 157 3.42 -21.19 -21.68
CA ASN A 157 4.39 -20.54 -22.57
C ASN A 157 4.21 -19.01 -22.73
N ARG A 158 3.48 -18.35 -21.83
CA ARG A 158 3.30 -16.89 -21.80
C ARG A 158 3.67 -16.35 -20.42
N PRO A 159 4.98 -16.19 -20.11
CA PRO A 159 5.40 -15.70 -18.82
C PRO A 159 4.83 -14.30 -18.56
N LEU A 160 4.37 -14.08 -17.33
CA LEU A 160 3.86 -12.79 -16.87
C LEU A 160 4.87 -12.15 -15.93
N PHE A 161 5.08 -10.86 -16.11
CA PHE A 161 5.70 -10.02 -15.10
C PHE A 161 4.60 -9.22 -14.41
N VAL A 162 4.47 -9.37 -13.09
CA VAL A 162 3.45 -8.70 -12.28
C VAL A 162 4.15 -7.72 -11.34
N ALA A 163 3.82 -6.44 -11.47
CA ALA A 163 4.25 -5.39 -10.56
C ALA A 163 3.09 -4.99 -9.64
N ILE A 164 3.28 -5.13 -8.34
CA ILE A 164 2.33 -4.72 -7.28
C ILE A 164 3.11 -4.14 -6.10
N GLY A 165 2.44 -3.34 -5.26
CA GLY A 165 3.06 -2.73 -4.09
C GLY A 165 3.58 -3.78 -3.10
N ALA A 166 4.73 -3.53 -2.48
CA ALA A 166 5.43 -4.51 -1.64
C ALA A 166 4.58 -5.03 -0.46
N LEU A 167 3.73 -4.18 0.13
CA LEU A 167 2.79 -4.58 1.20
C LEU A 167 1.80 -5.67 0.79
N HIS A 168 1.58 -5.87 -0.52
CA HIS A 168 0.68 -6.92 -1.02
C HIS A 168 1.32 -8.31 -1.04
N LEU A 169 2.65 -8.43 -0.94
CA LEU A 169 3.35 -9.67 -1.26
C LEU A 169 3.35 -10.70 -0.12
N GLY A 170 3.81 -10.31 1.07
CA GLY A 170 4.09 -11.23 2.16
C GLY A 170 2.95 -11.44 3.15
N GLY A 171 3.19 -12.34 4.10
CA GLY A 171 2.27 -12.72 5.16
C GLY A 171 1.20 -13.73 4.71
N PRO A 172 0.39 -14.24 5.66
CA PRO A 172 -0.54 -15.35 5.42
C PRO A 172 -1.70 -15.01 4.47
N ARG A 173 -1.91 -13.72 4.21
CA ARG A 173 -2.92 -13.20 3.27
C ARG A 173 -2.28 -12.41 2.12
N GLY A 174 -0.95 -12.49 1.99
CA GLY A 174 -0.19 -11.91 0.90
C GLY A 174 -0.39 -12.66 -0.41
N VAL A 175 -0.09 -12.02 -1.53
CA VAL A 175 -0.20 -12.60 -2.87
C VAL A 175 0.64 -13.86 -3.02
N LEU A 176 1.85 -13.89 -2.43
CA LEU A 176 2.74 -15.07 -2.51
C LEU A 176 2.10 -16.30 -1.85
N GLU A 177 1.52 -16.12 -0.67
CA GLU A 177 0.87 -17.21 0.04
C GLU A 177 -0.44 -17.65 -0.64
N LEU A 178 -1.23 -16.71 -1.13
CA LEU A 178 -2.44 -17.01 -1.89
C LEU A 178 -2.15 -17.79 -3.19
N LEU A 179 -0.99 -17.56 -3.82
CA LEU A 179 -0.53 -18.35 -4.97
C LEU A 179 -0.14 -19.77 -4.54
N ARG A 180 0.60 -19.94 -3.44
CA ARG A 180 0.93 -21.28 -2.89
C ARG A 180 -0.32 -22.10 -2.61
N GLN A 181 -1.34 -21.48 -2.03
CA GLN A 181 -2.64 -22.12 -1.77
C GLN A 181 -3.38 -22.56 -3.04
N GLN A 182 -3.07 -21.97 -4.20
CA GLN A 182 -3.60 -22.39 -5.51
C GLN A 182 -2.69 -23.43 -6.21
N GLY A 183 -1.67 -23.95 -5.53
CA GLY A 183 -0.77 -24.99 -6.06
C GLY A 183 0.41 -24.46 -6.87
N TYR A 184 0.66 -23.14 -6.87
CA TYR A 184 1.84 -22.58 -7.52
C TYR A 184 3.09 -22.79 -6.65
N SER A 185 4.22 -23.13 -7.28
CA SER A 185 5.53 -22.99 -6.65
C SER A 185 5.89 -21.51 -6.56
N VAL A 186 6.44 -21.09 -5.42
CA VAL A 186 6.85 -19.70 -5.18
C VAL A 186 8.28 -19.73 -4.63
N ASP A 187 9.20 -19.30 -5.47
CA ASP A 187 10.64 -19.35 -5.22
C ASP A 187 11.22 -17.93 -5.29
N ALA A 188 12.21 -17.65 -4.44
CA ALA A 188 12.81 -16.31 -4.30
C ALA A 188 13.92 -16.02 -5.33
N ASN A 189 14.16 -16.94 -6.27
CA ASN A 189 15.25 -16.99 -7.27
C ASN A 189 16.15 -15.76 -7.35
#